data_AF-A0AAD3E542-F1
#
_entry.id   AF-A0AAD3E542-F1
#
_cell.length_a   1.000
_cell.length_b   1.000
_cell.length_c   1.000
_cell.angle_alpha   90.00
_cell.angle_beta   90.00
_cell.angle_gamma   90.00
#
_symmetry.space_group_name_H-M   'P 1'
#
loop_
_entity.id
_entity.type
_entity.pdbx_description
1 polymer ?
#
loop_
_entity_poly.entity_id
_entity_poly.type
_entity_poly.pdbx_seq_one_letter_code
_entity_poly.pdbx_strand_id
1 'polypeptide(L)'
;EPRLSLGSPSTVATHVAWLNDLEKDAKYQRYGTSVAELLHTFPGRFRPLARNLFTSVAVAQPLCAPSLQLAGAVAQMWQAGYPLRFGVVFHLPSVVARVQQQRRHPHLQPQLPAWQDMDASEQFGRAFLTLRTAFGPAAAWRLWWEVAEEVGSGSSPEPRAAVEAAFSAAWAAAARSPPPGARARVAARKSGAEALQMLQEGAGYAAEAGMQLSDTAAWLLNKGLVAGQPPGPPAPPAPPAEGEGEEAAAAACRGEGGPLLWLNGVTWRGAASGEAAAQELLMRAMSDMQRMQEWVYFGRLNDDSGGGDMLAAVMELAGGGVERLNPRIGGQAAARRAQILPLAPLLSHPGRASLPALWKDASTAAASKSKSGSSAAPPGGPKRVAAVSHYVVADLRGEEGRELVAQALRFLADLAPAPASSPAPAKDARLVLLLNPASPTTATASSNSTAAAGGGAAVRQQPPSLLEALVLAAGWQVTHGSEEQLTSTTRGKVVSFLSRLFRDTALSARLASEEVAAGGGPGQQEELLTVVGSYAEEAGLDSAALLASLSPAADNTSTTSAAAAAADVASLLAVHSEICRTALQLVPGSAAVITNGRVTPVLTRPGAQPSELVAEDFPL
;
A
#
# COMPACT_ATOMS: atom_id res chain seq x y z
N GLU A 1 1.99 18.00 3.69
CA GLU A 1 1.59 16.58 3.82
C GLU A 1 1.25 16.07 2.42
N PRO A 2 1.61 14.84 2.05
CA PRO A 2 1.21 14.29 0.76
C PRO A 2 -0.32 14.21 0.72
N ARG A 3 -0.91 14.74 -0.36
CA ARG A 3 -2.36 14.67 -0.60
C ARG A 3 -2.65 13.42 -1.42
N LEU A 4 -3.61 12.59 -1.02
CA LEU A 4 -4.04 11.40 -1.75
C LEU A 4 -5.07 11.76 -2.82
N SER A 5 -4.82 11.39 -4.07
CA SER A 5 -5.80 11.43 -5.14
C SER A 5 -6.70 10.20 -5.10
N LEU A 6 -8.01 10.42 -5.00
CA LEU A 6 -9.00 9.34 -5.09
C LEU A 6 -9.22 8.84 -6.54
N GLY A 7 -8.56 9.46 -7.53
CA GLY A 7 -8.66 9.12 -8.94
C GLY A 7 -9.54 10.10 -9.73
N SER A 8 -9.94 9.70 -10.94
CA SER A 8 -10.81 10.53 -11.79
C SER A 8 -12.20 10.69 -11.19
N PRO A 9 -12.94 11.77 -11.52
CA PRO A 9 -14.31 11.97 -11.04
C PRO A 9 -15.25 10.79 -11.29
N SER A 10 -15.08 10.07 -12.42
CA SER A 10 -15.87 8.87 -12.74
C SER A 10 -15.56 7.68 -11.82
N THR A 11 -14.27 7.47 -11.53
CA THR A 11 -13.83 6.41 -10.60
C THR A 11 -14.38 6.70 -9.20
N VAL A 12 -14.24 7.95 -8.75
CA VAL A 12 -14.70 8.37 -7.43
C VAL A 12 -16.22 8.28 -7.31
N ALA A 13 -16.99 8.66 -8.33
CA ALA A 13 -18.45 8.54 -8.33
C ALA A 13 -18.96 7.09 -8.23
N THR A 14 -18.15 6.12 -8.65
CA THR A 14 -18.52 4.70 -8.60
C THR A 14 -18.39 4.15 -7.16
N HIS A 15 -17.30 4.49 -6.47
CA HIS A 15 -16.96 3.93 -5.16
C HIS A 15 -17.42 4.79 -3.98
N VAL A 16 -17.49 6.12 -4.14
CA VAL A 16 -17.88 7.05 -3.07
C VAL A 16 -19.39 7.30 -3.13
N ALA A 17 -20.07 7.06 -2.02
CA ALA A 17 -21.47 7.42 -1.85
C ALA A 17 -21.58 8.88 -1.39
N TRP A 18 -21.79 9.79 -2.34
CA TRP A 18 -21.99 11.22 -2.07
C TRP A 18 -23.35 11.50 -1.41
N LEU A 19 -23.36 12.33 -0.38
CA LEU A 19 -24.57 12.83 0.27
C LEU A 19 -25.17 14.01 -0.51
N ASN A 20 -24.31 14.92 -0.96
CA ASN A 20 -24.70 16.20 -1.56
C ASN A 20 -23.79 16.60 -2.73
N ASP A 21 -24.29 17.51 -3.54
CA ASP A 21 -23.55 18.18 -4.63
C ASP A 21 -23.79 19.70 -4.53
N LEU A 22 -22.75 20.43 -4.12
CA LEU A 22 -22.82 21.88 -3.86
C LEU A 22 -23.20 22.70 -5.09
N GLU A 23 -22.96 22.19 -6.29
CA GLU A 23 -23.16 22.93 -7.55
C GLU A 23 -24.52 22.62 -8.19
N LYS A 24 -25.14 21.50 -7.82
CA LYS A 24 -26.36 20.99 -8.47
C LYS A 24 -27.57 20.92 -7.56
N ASP A 25 -27.39 20.70 -6.27
CA ASP A 25 -28.52 20.52 -5.37
C ASP A 25 -29.28 21.83 -5.17
N ALA A 26 -30.61 21.74 -5.22
CA ALA A 26 -31.51 22.89 -5.01
C ALA A 26 -31.24 23.65 -3.70
N LYS A 27 -30.74 22.94 -2.68
CA LYS A 27 -30.37 23.50 -1.38
C LYS A 27 -29.34 24.64 -1.47
N TYR A 28 -28.43 24.57 -2.44
CA TYR A 28 -27.28 25.48 -2.56
C TYR A 28 -27.47 26.55 -3.64
N GLN A 29 -28.57 26.55 -4.40
CA GLN A 29 -28.82 27.51 -5.48
C GLN A 29 -28.77 28.99 -5.06
N ARG A 30 -29.04 29.27 -3.78
CA ARG A 30 -28.96 30.63 -3.22
C ARG A 30 -27.55 31.06 -2.84
N TYR A 31 -26.57 30.16 -2.89
CA TYR A 31 -25.18 30.48 -2.54
C TYR A 31 -24.47 31.09 -3.75
N GLY A 32 -23.48 31.91 -3.47
CA GLY A 32 -22.62 32.47 -4.50
C GLY A 32 -21.84 31.39 -5.24
N THR A 33 -21.51 31.65 -6.50
CA THR A 33 -20.72 30.74 -7.34
C THR A 33 -19.31 31.26 -7.60
N SER A 34 -18.97 32.48 -7.17
CA SER A 34 -17.64 33.03 -7.40
C SER A 34 -16.69 32.73 -6.24
N VAL A 35 -15.53 32.19 -6.56
CA VAL A 35 -14.44 31.89 -5.63
C VAL A 35 -13.87 33.17 -5.01
N ALA A 36 -14.00 34.33 -5.68
CA ALA A 36 -13.63 35.64 -5.13
C ALA A 36 -14.40 35.97 -3.84
N GLU A 37 -15.58 35.40 -3.63
CA GLU A 37 -16.37 35.58 -2.41
C GLU A 37 -15.66 35.07 -1.14
N LEU A 38 -14.68 34.16 -1.29
CA LEU A 38 -13.85 33.71 -0.18
C LEU A 38 -13.09 34.87 0.49
N LEU A 39 -12.66 35.89 -0.28
CA LEU A 39 -11.89 37.02 0.25
C LEU A 39 -12.68 37.89 1.23
N HIS A 40 -14.01 37.86 1.16
CA HIS A 40 -14.89 38.64 2.02
C HIS A 40 -15.30 37.89 3.30
N THR A 41 -14.56 36.85 3.68
CA THR A 41 -14.93 35.98 4.80
C THR A 41 -14.04 36.25 6.00
N PHE A 42 -14.65 36.65 7.12
CA PHE A 42 -13.94 36.81 8.38
C PHE A 42 -13.44 35.47 8.92
N PRO A 43 -12.26 35.43 9.56
CA PRO A 43 -11.72 34.22 10.17
C PRO A 43 -12.74 33.54 11.11
N GLY A 44 -12.85 32.23 11.03
CA GLY A 44 -13.72 31.42 11.90
C GLY A 44 -15.16 31.23 11.42
N ARG A 45 -15.52 31.69 10.21
CA ARG A 45 -16.82 31.41 9.58
C ARG A 45 -16.64 30.78 8.21
N PHE A 46 -17.48 29.81 7.86
CA PHE A 46 -17.57 29.31 6.49
C PHE A 46 -18.40 30.27 5.63
N ARG A 47 -17.89 30.58 4.44
CA ARG A 47 -18.66 31.30 3.41
C ARG A 47 -19.63 30.33 2.73
N PRO A 48 -20.94 30.60 2.73
CA PRO A 48 -21.86 29.84 1.88
C PRO A 48 -21.46 30.02 0.41
N LEU A 49 -21.02 28.95 -0.24
CA LEU A 49 -20.56 28.95 -1.62
C LEU A 49 -21.01 27.65 -2.31
N ALA A 50 -21.61 27.78 -3.50
CA ALA A 50 -22.03 26.68 -4.35
C ALA A 50 -20.90 26.26 -5.30
N ARG A 51 -19.72 25.97 -4.75
CA ARG A 51 -18.55 25.47 -5.50
C ARG A 51 -17.89 24.34 -4.73
N ASN A 52 -17.37 23.36 -5.46
CA ASN A 52 -16.76 22.16 -4.86
C ASN A 52 -15.33 22.40 -4.33
N LEU A 53 -15.15 23.34 -3.40
CA LEU A 53 -13.87 23.68 -2.79
C LEU A 53 -13.47 22.73 -1.65
N PHE A 54 -14.45 22.25 -0.88
CA PHE A 54 -14.22 21.40 0.29
C PHE A 54 -14.89 20.05 0.06
N THR A 55 -14.11 19.07 -0.38
CA THR A 55 -14.58 17.70 -0.57
C THR A 55 -14.06 16.82 0.55
N SER A 56 -14.98 16.22 1.31
CA SER A 56 -14.69 15.30 2.41
C SER A 56 -15.21 13.90 2.10
N VAL A 57 -14.38 12.88 2.30
CA VAL A 57 -14.75 11.47 2.18
C VAL A 57 -14.37 10.74 3.46
N ALA A 58 -15.33 10.07 4.09
CA ALA A 58 -15.08 9.22 5.25
C ALA A 58 -14.99 7.75 4.82
N VAL A 59 -13.90 7.07 5.18
CA VAL A 59 -13.78 5.62 5.13
C VAL A 59 -14.18 5.09 6.51
N ALA A 60 -15.38 4.54 6.58
CA ALA A 60 -16.07 4.21 7.83
C ALA A 60 -16.48 2.75 7.88
N GLN A 61 -16.47 2.16 9.07
CA GLN A 61 -17.11 0.85 9.29
C GLN A 61 -18.55 1.13 9.75
N PRO A 62 -19.57 0.67 9.01
CA PRO A 62 -20.92 1.22 9.12
C PRO A 62 -21.54 1.10 10.51
N LEU A 63 -21.25 0.01 11.23
CA LEU A 63 -21.85 -0.32 12.53
C LEU A 63 -20.95 0.01 13.73
N CYS A 64 -19.75 0.57 13.52
CA CYS A 64 -18.91 0.95 14.64
C CYS A 64 -19.36 2.29 15.26
N ALA A 65 -19.37 2.37 16.58
CA ALA A 65 -19.85 3.54 17.32
C ALA A 65 -19.26 4.90 16.85
N PRO A 66 -17.94 5.04 16.58
CA PRO A 66 -17.38 6.31 16.09
C PRO A 66 -17.91 6.69 14.69
N SER A 67 -18.22 5.70 13.86
CA SER A 67 -18.74 5.91 12.52
C SER A 67 -20.23 6.29 12.54
N LEU A 68 -21.02 5.67 13.42
CA LEU A 68 -22.42 6.02 13.65
C LEU A 68 -22.57 7.45 14.21
N GLN A 69 -21.75 7.82 15.19
CA GLN A 69 -21.69 9.19 15.72
C GLN A 69 -21.29 10.19 14.63
N LEU A 70 -20.31 9.84 13.78
CA LEU A 70 -19.93 10.67 12.64
C LEU A 70 -21.09 10.84 11.65
N ALA A 71 -21.86 9.78 11.38
CA ALA A 71 -23.02 9.86 10.49
C ALA A 71 -24.04 10.89 10.98
N GLY A 72 -24.36 10.88 12.28
CA GLY A 72 -25.23 11.88 12.91
C GLY A 72 -24.67 13.30 12.84
N ALA A 73 -23.39 13.49 13.13
CA ALA A 73 -22.73 14.79 13.01
C ALA A 73 -22.71 15.33 11.57
N VAL A 74 -22.48 14.46 10.58
CA VAL A 74 -22.56 14.80 9.15
C VAL A 74 -23.99 15.19 8.76
N ALA A 75 -25.01 14.51 9.29
CA ALA A 75 -26.41 14.89 9.07
C ALA A 75 -26.68 16.33 9.56
N GLN A 76 -26.21 16.68 10.76
CA GLN A 76 -26.37 18.01 11.33
C GLN A 76 -25.64 19.08 10.51
N MET A 77 -24.39 18.83 10.11
CA MET A 77 -23.63 19.75 9.25
C MET A 77 -24.30 19.94 7.89
N TRP A 78 -24.76 18.85 7.27
CA TRP A 78 -25.49 18.92 6.01
C TRP A 78 -26.77 19.74 6.19
N GLN A 79 -27.58 19.48 7.23
CA GLN A 79 -28.79 20.24 7.53
C GLN A 79 -28.52 21.74 7.72
N ALA A 80 -27.49 22.08 8.50
CA ALA A 80 -27.03 23.45 8.73
C ALA A 80 -26.50 24.16 7.46
N GLY A 81 -26.26 23.43 6.37
CA GLY A 81 -25.92 24.00 5.07
C GLY A 81 -24.46 24.40 4.95
N TYR A 82 -23.56 23.70 5.65
CA TYR A 82 -22.12 23.87 5.49
C TYR A 82 -21.70 23.66 4.02
N PRO A 83 -20.76 24.47 3.48
CA PRO A 83 -20.29 24.38 2.09
C PRO A 83 -19.26 23.25 1.93
N LEU A 84 -19.57 22.06 2.46
CA LEU A 84 -18.74 20.86 2.35
C LEU A 84 -19.50 19.81 1.54
N ARG A 85 -18.81 19.19 0.58
CA ARG A 85 -19.30 18.02 -0.14
C ARG A 85 -18.90 16.77 0.64
N PHE A 86 -19.89 16.03 1.13
CA PHE A 86 -19.68 14.85 1.96
C PHE A 86 -19.86 13.57 1.17
N GLY A 87 -18.92 12.64 1.30
CA GLY A 87 -19.00 11.30 0.79
C GLY A 87 -18.63 10.27 1.84
N VAL A 88 -19.10 9.04 1.68
CA VAL A 88 -18.71 7.90 2.51
C VAL A 88 -18.31 6.72 1.62
N VAL A 89 -17.33 5.94 2.10
CA VAL A 89 -16.98 4.62 1.60
C VAL A 89 -16.96 3.66 2.78
N PHE A 90 -17.66 2.54 2.66
CA PHE A 90 -17.70 1.57 3.75
C PHE A 90 -16.52 0.61 3.67
N HIS A 91 -15.77 0.54 4.78
CA HIS A 91 -14.80 -0.52 5.03
C HIS A 91 -15.54 -1.72 5.60
N LEU A 92 -15.53 -2.82 4.85
CA LEU A 92 -16.19 -4.08 5.22
C LEU A 92 -15.12 -5.17 5.40
N PRO A 93 -14.70 -5.49 6.63
CA PRO A 93 -13.57 -6.37 6.89
C PRO A 93 -13.67 -7.73 6.19
N SER A 94 -14.85 -8.38 6.23
CA SER A 94 -15.05 -9.69 5.58
C SER A 94 -14.94 -9.62 4.06
N VAL A 95 -15.46 -8.56 3.44
CA VAL A 95 -15.33 -8.34 1.99
C VAL A 95 -13.88 -8.09 1.61
N VAL A 96 -13.18 -7.25 2.39
CA VAL A 96 -11.75 -6.98 2.19
C VAL A 96 -10.94 -8.28 2.29
N ALA A 97 -11.17 -9.09 3.32
CA ALA A 97 -10.48 -10.37 3.49
C ALA A 97 -10.69 -11.31 2.29
N ARG A 98 -11.91 -11.42 1.77
CA ARG A 98 -12.21 -12.23 0.58
C ARG A 98 -11.50 -11.70 -0.67
N VAL A 99 -11.54 -10.39 -0.90
CA VAL A 99 -10.83 -9.77 -2.05
C VAL A 99 -9.32 -10.02 -1.98
N GLN A 100 -8.74 -9.98 -0.79
CA GLN A 100 -7.32 -10.26 -0.60
C GLN A 100 -6.96 -11.73 -0.84
N GLN A 101 -7.77 -12.65 -0.35
CA GLN A 101 -7.59 -14.07 -0.63
C GLN A 101 -7.70 -14.35 -2.13
N GLN A 102 -8.62 -13.69 -2.83
CA GLN A 102 -8.77 -13.79 -4.27
C GLN A 102 -7.55 -13.23 -5.03
N ARG A 103 -6.95 -12.13 -4.56
CA ARG A 103 -5.70 -11.61 -5.15
C ARG A 103 -4.55 -12.58 -5.01
N ARG A 104 -4.42 -13.23 -3.84
CA ARG A 104 -3.40 -14.25 -3.60
C ARG A 104 -3.60 -15.52 -4.42
N HIS A 105 -4.85 -15.87 -4.69
CA HIS A 105 -5.21 -17.06 -5.46
C HIS A 105 -6.17 -16.69 -6.60
N PRO A 106 -5.66 -16.10 -7.70
CA PRO A 106 -6.49 -15.62 -8.81
C PRO A 106 -7.34 -16.71 -9.48
N HIS A 107 -6.94 -17.98 -9.32
CA HIS A 107 -7.62 -19.13 -9.87
C HIS A 107 -8.87 -19.57 -9.09
N LEU A 108 -9.06 -19.07 -7.86
CA LEU A 108 -10.26 -19.36 -7.07
C LEU A 108 -11.40 -18.43 -7.52
N GLN A 109 -12.56 -19.00 -7.84
CA GLN A 109 -13.73 -18.22 -8.18
C GLN A 109 -14.28 -17.48 -6.95
N PRO A 110 -14.60 -16.18 -7.06
CA PRO A 110 -15.24 -15.44 -5.98
C PRO A 110 -16.65 -15.96 -5.77
N GLN A 111 -16.89 -16.63 -4.64
CA GLN A 111 -18.24 -16.97 -4.20
C GLN A 111 -18.73 -15.88 -3.25
N LEU A 112 -19.81 -15.21 -3.64
CA LEU A 112 -20.51 -14.28 -2.75
C LEU A 112 -21.28 -15.10 -1.70
N PRO A 113 -21.13 -14.79 -0.40
CA PRO A 113 -21.86 -15.50 0.64
C PRO A 113 -23.37 -15.32 0.48
N ALA A 114 -24.16 -16.28 0.97
CA ALA A 114 -25.60 -16.08 1.11
C ALA A 114 -25.87 -15.02 2.19
N TRP A 115 -27.03 -14.37 2.16
CA TRP A 115 -27.38 -13.30 3.12
C TRP A 115 -27.18 -13.72 4.58
N GLN A 116 -27.53 -14.96 4.90
CA GLN A 116 -27.39 -15.53 6.24
C GLN A 116 -25.95 -15.69 6.72
N ASP A 117 -25.01 -15.87 5.79
CA ASP A 117 -23.59 -16.06 6.07
C ASP A 117 -22.81 -14.72 6.05
N MET A 118 -23.46 -13.62 5.66
CA MET A 118 -22.87 -12.28 5.70
C MET A 118 -22.82 -11.74 7.13
N ASP A 119 -21.73 -11.07 7.48
CA ASP A 119 -21.69 -10.28 8.72
C ASP A 119 -22.63 -9.05 8.64
N ALA A 120 -22.98 -8.47 9.78
CA ALA A 120 -23.93 -7.36 9.85
C ALA A 120 -23.45 -6.11 9.08
N SER A 121 -22.15 -5.85 9.00
CA SER A 121 -21.61 -4.72 8.23
C SER A 121 -21.72 -4.96 6.72
N GLU A 122 -21.50 -6.20 6.27
CA GLU A 122 -21.70 -6.60 4.87
C GLU A 122 -23.18 -6.51 4.49
N GLN A 123 -24.08 -6.99 5.35
CA GLN A 123 -25.53 -6.85 5.15
C GLN A 123 -25.95 -5.37 5.06
N PHE A 124 -25.41 -4.52 5.95
CA PHE A 124 -25.60 -3.07 5.87
C PHE A 124 -25.11 -2.51 4.53
N GLY A 125 -23.89 -2.88 4.09
CA GLY A 125 -23.33 -2.41 2.83
C GLY A 125 -24.22 -2.76 1.64
N ARG A 126 -24.75 -3.99 1.62
CA ARG A 126 -25.68 -4.44 0.57
C ARG A 126 -27.02 -3.68 0.64
N ALA A 127 -27.57 -3.50 1.83
CA ALA A 127 -28.81 -2.75 2.07
C ALA A 127 -28.66 -1.28 1.60
N PHE A 128 -27.55 -0.65 1.96
CA PHE A 128 -27.21 0.72 1.59
C PHE A 128 -27.11 0.90 0.07
N LEU A 129 -26.36 0.02 -0.61
CA LEU A 129 -26.24 0.05 -2.07
C LEU A 129 -27.57 -0.20 -2.77
N THR A 130 -28.42 -1.07 -2.21
CA THR A 130 -29.74 -1.36 -2.74
C THR A 130 -30.64 -0.13 -2.68
N LEU A 131 -30.68 0.58 -1.55
CA LEU A 131 -31.41 1.85 -1.43
C LEU A 131 -30.84 2.93 -2.34
N ARG A 132 -29.50 3.04 -2.43
CA ARG A 132 -28.83 3.98 -3.34
C ARG A 132 -29.26 3.75 -4.78
N THR A 133 -29.33 2.48 -5.16
CA THR A 133 -29.65 2.04 -6.50
C THR A 133 -31.14 2.21 -6.83
N ALA A 134 -32.02 2.01 -5.84
CA ALA A 134 -33.47 2.15 -6.01
C ALA A 134 -33.96 3.62 -5.96
N PHE A 135 -33.49 4.39 -4.99
CA PHE A 135 -34.00 5.73 -4.64
C PHE A 135 -32.91 6.81 -4.54
N GLY A 136 -31.67 6.52 -4.90
CA GLY A 136 -30.59 7.52 -4.86
C GLY A 136 -29.96 7.73 -3.48
N PRO A 137 -29.01 8.67 -3.37
CA PRO A 137 -28.14 8.81 -2.21
C PRO A 137 -28.88 9.20 -0.92
N ALA A 138 -29.86 10.10 -0.98
CA ALA A 138 -30.58 10.56 0.21
C ALA A 138 -31.29 9.41 0.96
N ALA A 139 -31.84 8.44 0.23
CA ALA A 139 -32.47 7.27 0.83
C ALA A 139 -31.45 6.32 1.47
N ALA A 140 -30.28 6.15 0.83
CA ALA A 140 -29.20 5.34 1.38
C ALA A 140 -28.59 5.98 2.64
N TRP A 141 -28.37 7.28 2.65
CA TRP A 141 -27.87 8.01 3.83
C TRP A 141 -28.88 7.99 4.98
N ARG A 142 -30.19 8.03 4.68
CA ARG A 142 -31.22 7.85 5.70
C ARG A 142 -31.07 6.52 6.44
N LEU A 143 -30.86 5.41 5.73
CA LEU A 143 -30.59 4.12 6.38
C LEU A 143 -29.47 4.24 7.42
N TRP A 144 -28.37 4.91 7.07
CA TRP A 144 -27.23 5.01 7.99
C TRP A 144 -27.56 5.81 9.25
N TRP A 145 -28.37 6.86 9.14
CA TRP A 145 -28.83 7.65 10.28
C TRP A 145 -29.81 6.89 11.16
N GLU A 146 -30.79 6.20 10.56
CA GLU A 146 -31.76 5.37 11.29
C GLU A 146 -31.05 4.26 12.08
N VAL A 147 -30.07 3.58 11.46
CA VAL A 147 -29.22 2.60 12.16
C VAL A 147 -28.42 3.25 13.29
N ALA A 148 -27.90 4.46 13.10
CA ALA A 148 -27.18 5.19 14.16
C ALA A 148 -28.08 5.55 15.34
N GLU A 149 -29.35 5.88 15.10
CA GLU A 149 -30.34 6.13 16.15
C GLU A 149 -30.77 4.84 16.87
N GLU A 150 -31.03 3.75 16.13
CA GLU A 150 -31.43 2.47 16.72
C GLU A 150 -30.32 1.84 17.56
N VAL A 151 -29.08 1.81 17.06
CA VAL A 151 -27.92 1.27 17.78
C VAL A 151 -27.50 2.22 18.90
N GLY A 152 -27.59 3.54 18.70
CA GLY A 152 -27.24 4.55 19.70
C GLY A 152 -28.24 4.65 20.87
N SER A 153 -29.51 4.32 20.64
CA SER A 153 -30.56 4.30 21.67
C SER A 153 -30.56 3.04 22.53
N GLY A 154 -29.78 2.01 22.17
CA GLY A 154 -29.74 0.73 22.87
C GLY A 154 -31.04 -0.07 22.78
N SER A 155 -31.92 0.26 21.83
CA SER A 155 -33.27 -0.33 21.73
C SER A 155 -33.32 -1.70 21.04
N SER A 156 -32.27 -2.10 20.31
CA SER A 156 -32.13 -3.43 19.71
C SER A 156 -30.90 -4.16 20.25
N PRO A 157 -31.02 -5.41 20.72
CA PRO A 157 -29.88 -6.20 21.20
C PRO A 157 -29.02 -6.77 20.06
N GLU A 158 -29.50 -6.81 18.81
CA GLU A 158 -28.76 -7.38 17.67
C GLU A 158 -28.55 -6.36 16.53
N PRO A 159 -27.30 -6.12 16.07
CA PRO A 159 -26.99 -5.23 14.96
C PRO A 159 -27.66 -5.63 13.64
N ARG A 160 -27.89 -6.93 13.44
CA ARG A 160 -28.51 -7.47 12.23
C ARG A 160 -29.98 -7.05 12.10
N ALA A 161 -30.75 -7.24 13.17
CA ALA A 161 -32.15 -6.85 13.21
C ALA A 161 -32.33 -5.35 12.99
N ALA A 162 -31.42 -4.52 13.53
CA ALA A 162 -31.42 -3.07 13.32
C ALA A 162 -31.24 -2.71 11.83
N VAL A 163 -30.35 -3.40 11.11
CA VAL A 163 -30.17 -3.16 9.66
C VAL A 163 -31.45 -3.47 8.87
N GLU A 164 -32.12 -4.59 9.18
CA GLU A 164 -33.34 -5.00 8.47
C GLU A 164 -34.54 -4.08 8.77
N ALA A 165 -34.68 -3.66 10.03
CA ALA A 165 -35.71 -2.70 10.47
C ALA A 165 -35.49 -1.33 9.82
N ALA A 166 -34.28 -0.78 9.94
CA ALA A 166 -33.91 0.50 9.36
C ALA A 166 -34.00 0.50 7.82
N PHE A 167 -33.68 -0.63 7.16
CA PHE A 167 -33.87 -0.77 5.72
C PHE A 167 -35.35 -0.69 5.33
N SER A 168 -36.20 -1.43 6.03
CA SER A 168 -37.64 -1.44 5.76
C SER A 168 -38.26 -0.05 6.00
N ALA A 169 -37.84 0.63 7.07
CA ALA A 169 -38.25 1.99 7.38
C ALA A 169 -37.78 3.01 6.32
N ALA A 170 -36.50 2.95 5.94
CA ALA A 170 -35.91 3.83 4.92
C ALA A 170 -36.55 3.61 3.55
N TRP A 171 -36.82 2.36 3.16
CA TRP A 171 -37.53 2.01 1.92
C TRP A 171 -38.94 2.59 1.91
N ALA A 172 -39.72 2.36 2.97
CA ALA A 172 -41.08 2.88 3.10
C ALA A 172 -41.08 4.43 3.05
N ALA A 173 -40.12 5.07 3.72
CA ALA A 173 -40.00 6.53 3.72
C ALA A 173 -39.65 7.09 2.33
N ALA A 174 -38.78 6.42 1.57
CA ALA A 174 -38.44 6.81 0.21
C ALA A 174 -39.60 6.55 -0.78
N ALA A 175 -40.34 5.44 -0.59
CA ALA A 175 -41.49 5.10 -1.42
C ALA A 175 -42.67 6.09 -1.27
N ARG A 176 -42.83 6.73 -0.10
CA ARG A 176 -43.86 7.76 0.11
C ARG A 176 -43.68 9.00 -0.77
N SER A 177 -42.44 9.37 -1.06
CA SER A 177 -42.10 10.53 -1.88
C SER A 177 -40.89 10.18 -2.76
N PRO A 178 -41.10 9.37 -3.83
CA PRO A 178 -40.00 8.88 -4.62
C PRO A 178 -39.35 10.03 -5.39
N PRO A 179 -38.00 10.05 -5.49
CA PRO A 179 -37.31 11.04 -6.29
C PRO A 179 -37.70 10.93 -7.78
N PRO A 180 -37.49 12.00 -8.55
CA PRO A 180 -37.78 11.98 -9.98
C PRO A 180 -36.97 10.88 -10.69
N GLY A 181 -37.67 9.97 -11.35
CA GLY A 181 -37.06 8.90 -12.14
C GLY A 181 -37.94 7.67 -12.28
N ALA A 182 -37.91 7.02 -13.44
CA ALA A 182 -38.70 5.81 -13.70
C ALA A 182 -38.34 4.68 -12.70
N ARG A 183 -37.05 4.54 -12.40
CA ARG A 183 -36.53 3.52 -11.48
C ARG A 183 -37.11 3.64 -10.07
N ALA A 184 -37.08 4.84 -9.49
CA ALA A 184 -37.61 5.11 -8.16
C ALA A 184 -39.13 4.91 -8.08
N ARG A 185 -39.87 5.27 -9.15
CA ARG A 185 -41.32 5.01 -9.23
C ARG A 185 -41.65 3.53 -9.26
N VAL A 186 -40.84 2.71 -9.95
CA VAL A 186 -41.02 1.25 -9.96
C VAL A 186 -40.67 0.66 -8.60
N ALA A 187 -39.58 1.11 -7.98
CA ALA A 187 -39.19 0.68 -6.64
C ALA A 187 -40.27 1.01 -5.58
N ALA A 188 -40.87 2.20 -5.66
CA ALA A 188 -41.92 2.64 -4.74
C ALA A 188 -43.21 1.80 -4.78
N ARG A 189 -43.42 0.99 -5.83
CA ARG A 189 -44.58 0.07 -5.91
C ARG A 189 -44.43 -1.15 -5.00
N LYS A 190 -43.20 -1.47 -4.59
CA LYS A 190 -42.91 -2.62 -3.74
C LYS A 190 -43.00 -2.25 -2.28
N SER A 191 -43.55 -3.14 -1.47
CA SER A 191 -43.58 -2.94 -0.02
C SER A 191 -42.18 -3.05 0.58
N GLY A 192 -41.98 -2.50 1.78
CA GLY A 192 -40.70 -2.65 2.50
C GLY A 192 -40.34 -4.12 2.75
N ALA A 193 -41.34 -4.97 3.03
CA ALA A 193 -41.16 -6.40 3.25
C ALA A 193 -40.74 -7.14 1.96
N GLU A 194 -41.38 -6.84 0.83
CA GLU A 194 -40.99 -7.38 -0.48
C GLU A 194 -39.57 -6.95 -0.85
N ALA A 195 -39.22 -5.69 -0.59
CA ALA A 195 -37.88 -5.18 -0.84
C ALA A 195 -36.83 -5.85 0.05
N LEU A 196 -37.16 -6.14 1.31
CA LEU A 196 -36.29 -6.87 2.24
C LEU A 196 -36.08 -8.30 1.77
N GLN A 197 -37.14 -9.00 1.33
CA GLN A 197 -37.02 -10.34 0.76
C GLN A 197 -36.09 -10.33 -0.47
N MET A 198 -36.27 -9.38 -1.38
CA MET A 198 -35.38 -9.24 -2.54
C MET A 198 -33.93 -8.94 -2.16
N LEU A 199 -33.71 -8.16 -1.10
CA LEU A 199 -32.37 -7.88 -0.56
C LEU A 199 -31.70 -9.16 -0.04
N GLN A 200 -32.44 -9.98 0.70
CA GLN A 200 -31.97 -11.26 1.26
C GLN A 200 -31.63 -12.25 0.13
N GLU A 201 -32.52 -12.39 -0.85
CA GLU A 201 -32.32 -13.25 -2.03
C GLU A 201 -31.22 -12.74 -2.96
N GLY A 202 -30.88 -11.44 -2.88
CA GLY A 202 -29.96 -10.82 -3.81
C GLY A 202 -30.52 -10.52 -5.19
N ALA A 203 -31.83 -10.31 -5.26
CA ALA A 203 -32.54 -10.10 -6.50
C ALA A 203 -32.79 -8.61 -6.80
N GLY A 204 -33.08 -8.31 -8.06
CA GLY A 204 -33.44 -6.97 -8.53
C GLY A 204 -32.40 -5.90 -8.21
N TYR A 205 -32.73 -4.97 -7.32
CA TYR A 205 -31.84 -3.84 -6.98
C TYR A 205 -30.62 -4.26 -6.15
N ALA A 206 -30.63 -5.45 -5.54
CA ALA A 206 -29.52 -5.99 -4.75
C ALA A 206 -28.58 -6.91 -5.53
N ALA A 207 -28.88 -7.20 -6.81
CA ALA A 207 -28.15 -8.18 -7.62
C ALA A 207 -26.70 -7.79 -7.87
N GLU A 208 -26.45 -6.51 -8.17
CA GLU A 208 -25.10 -6.00 -8.42
C GLU A 208 -24.40 -5.51 -7.14
N ALA A 209 -25.12 -5.42 -6.02
CA ALA A 209 -24.57 -4.84 -4.79
C ALA A 209 -23.35 -5.61 -4.29
N GLY A 210 -23.38 -6.95 -4.33
CA GLY A 210 -22.24 -7.78 -3.92
C GLY A 210 -20.97 -7.53 -4.75
N MET A 211 -21.10 -7.44 -6.08
CA MET A 211 -19.98 -7.10 -6.96
C MET A 211 -19.45 -5.69 -6.68
N GLN A 212 -20.34 -4.71 -6.54
CA GLN A 212 -19.94 -3.33 -6.21
C GLN A 212 -19.21 -3.22 -4.87
N LEU A 213 -19.57 -4.03 -3.87
CA LEU A 213 -18.86 -4.09 -2.59
C LEU A 213 -17.45 -4.65 -2.76
N SER A 214 -17.28 -5.74 -3.52
CA SER A 214 -15.96 -6.31 -3.83
C SER A 214 -15.10 -5.32 -4.63
N ASP A 215 -15.67 -4.65 -5.63
CA ASP A 215 -14.96 -3.64 -6.43
C ASP A 215 -14.51 -2.45 -5.56
N THR A 216 -15.38 -2.00 -4.65
CA THR A 216 -15.07 -0.92 -3.72
C THR A 216 -14.01 -1.33 -2.70
N ALA A 217 -14.05 -2.57 -2.20
CA ALA A 217 -13.01 -3.11 -1.33
C ALA A 217 -11.66 -3.23 -2.07
N ALA A 218 -11.66 -3.69 -3.32
CA ALA A 218 -10.47 -3.71 -4.17
C ALA A 218 -9.90 -2.30 -4.41
N TRP A 219 -10.77 -1.32 -4.65
CA TRP A 219 -10.39 0.08 -4.79
C TRP A 219 -9.78 0.65 -3.50
N LEU A 220 -10.39 0.40 -2.33
CA LEU A 220 -9.87 0.82 -1.02
C LEU A 220 -8.47 0.25 -0.75
N LEU A 221 -8.25 -1.03 -1.09
CA LEU A 221 -6.94 -1.69 -0.98
C LEU A 221 -5.91 -1.07 -1.92
N ASN A 222 -6.29 -0.83 -3.18
CA ASN A 222 -5.41 -0.19 -4.17
C ASN A 222 -5.04 1.23 -3.77
N LYS A 223 -5.94 1.96 -3.12
CA LYS A 223 -5.68 3.31 -2.60
C LYS A 223 -4.91 3.31 -1.27
N GLY A 224 -4.71 2.14 -0.65
CA GLY A 224 -4.06 2.01 0.65
C GLY A 224 -4.84 2.67 1.80
N LEU A 225 -6.15 2.84 1.62
CA LEU A 225 -7.06 3.43 2.61
C LEU A 225 -7.41 2.43 3.71
N VAL A 226 -7.26 1.13 3.43
CA VAL A 226 -7.50 0.03 4.37
C VAL A 226 -6.29 -0.91 4.34
N ALA A 227 -5.89 -1.39 5.50
CA ALA A 227 -4.84 -2.40 5.60
C ALA A 227 -5.46 -3.79 5.41
N GLY A 228 -4.71 -4.71 4.83
CA GLY A 228 -5.13 -6.11 4.82
C GLY A 228 -5.27 -6.68 6.19
N GLN A 229 -6.41 -7.32 6.46
CA GLN A 229 -6.56 -8.09 7.69
C GLN A 229 -5.69 -9.34 7.56
N PRO A 230 -4.87 -9.69 8.57
CA PRO A 230 -4.20 -10.98 8.57
C PRO A 230 -5.30 -12.06 8.58
N PRO A 231 -5.32 -13.02 7.65
CA PRO A 231 -6.26 -14.12 7.76
C PRO A 231 -5.91 -14.89 9.03
N GLY A 232 -6.86 -14.95 9.97
CA GLY A 232 -6.87 -16.01 10.96
C GLY A 232 -6.94 -17.37 10.24
N PRO A 233 -6.53 -18.48 10.88
CA PRO A 233 -6.69 -19.79 10.30
C PRO A 233 -8.15 -19.98 9.85
N PRO A 234 -8.42 -20.62 8.69
CA PRO A 234 -9.78 -20.92 8.29
C PRO A 234 -10.39 -21.78 9.40
N ALA A 235 -11.36 -21.21 10.12
CA ALA A 235 -12.14 -21.99 11.06
C ALA A 235 -12.75 -23.15 10.27
N PRO A 236 -12.66 -24.41 10.75
CA PRO A 236 -13.41 -25.50 10.14
C PRO A 236 -14.90 -25.11 10.12
N PRO A 237 -15.71 -25.66 9.20
CA PRO A 237 -17.15 -25.40 9.19
C PRO A 237 -17.74 -25.92 10.50
N ALA A 238 -17.83 -25.05 11.49
CA ALA A 238 -18.46 -25.35 12.76
C ALA A 238 -19.97 -25.42 12.52
N PRO A 239 -20.67 -26.39 13.14
CA PRO A 239 -22.12 -26.42 13.11
C PRO A 239 -22.68 -25.11 13.71
N PRO A 240 -23.93 -24.72 13.38
CA PRO A 240 -24.48 -23.44 13.78
C PRO A 240 -24.62 -23.39 15.31
N ALA A 241 -23.65 -22.75 15.96
CA ALA A 241 -23.73 -22.34 17.35
C ALA A 241 -23.97 -20.84 17.35
N GLU A 242 -25.16 -20.44 17.80
CA GLU A 242 -25.57 -19.05 18.00
C GLU A 242 -24.57 -18.35 18.95
N GLY A 243 -23.90 -17.29 18.48
CA GLY A 243 -23.18 -16.35 19.35
C GLY A 243 -21.75 -15.94 18.96
N GLU A 244 -21.00 -16.71 18.15
CA GLU A 244 -19.56 -16.40 17.93
C GLU A 244 -19.27 -15.32 16.87
N GLY A 245 -20.20 -15.05 15.95
CA GLY A 245 -20.04 -14.01 14.92
C GLY A 245 -20.08 -12.57 15.48
N GLU A 246 -20.73 -12.39 16.63
CA GLU A 246 -20.99 -11.08 17.23
C GLU A 246 -19.79 -10.57 18.06
N GLU A 247 -19.07 -11.48 18.72
CA GLU A 247 -17.83 -11.16 19.45
C GLU A 247 -16.70 -10.77 18.47
N ALA A 248 -16.66 -11.38 17.28
CA ALA A 248 -15.76 -11.02 16.19
C ALA A 248 -16.06 -9.64 15.57
N ALA A 249 -17.34 -9.29 15.38
CA ALA A 249 -17.76 -7.98 14.89
C ALA A 249 -17.49 -6.86 15.92
N ALA A 250 -17.74 -7.13 17.21
CA ALA A 250 -17.42 -6.23 18.31
C ALA A 250 -15.90 -6.10 18.55
N ALA A 251 -15.10 -7.12 18.23
CA ALA A 251 -13.63 -7.05 18.25
C ALA A 251 -13.07 -6.27 17.04
N ALA A 252 -13.72 -6.33 15.86
CA ALA A 252 -13.32 -5.59 14.67
C ALA A 252 -13.40 -4.06 14.84
N CYS A 253 -14.34 -3.56 15.65
CA CYS A 253 -14.42 -2.14 16.01
C CYS A 253 -13.36 -1.70 17.06
N ARG A 254 -12.56 -2.61 17.64
CA ARG A 254 -11.53 -2.30 18.65
C ARG A 254 -10.14 -2.00 18.06
N GLY A 255 -9.99 -2.04 16.72
CA GLY A 255 -8.75 -1.62 16.05
C GLY A 255 -8.49 -0.12 16.25
N GLU A 256 -7.34 0.22 16.84
CA GLU A 256 -6.93 1.56 17.27
C GLU A 256 -7.29 2.73 16.31
N GLY A 257 -8.41 3.42 16.56
CA GLY A 257 -8.70 4.77 16.02
C GLY A 257 -10.08 4.95 15.39
N GLY A 258 -10.51 6.21 15.27
CA GLY A 258 -11.75 6.58 14.58
C GLY A 258 -11.70 6.35 13.05
N PRO A 259 -12.79 6.70 12.33
CA PRO A 259 -12.86 6.54 10.87
C PRO A 259 -11.74 7.32 10.18
N LEU A 260 -11.26 6.79 9.04
CA LEU A 260 -10.26 7.49 8.24
C LEU A 260 -10.98 8.58 7.44
N LEU A 261 -10.59 9.83 7.65
CA LEU A 261 -11.14 11.00 6.97
C LEU A 261 -10.18 11.45 5.88
N TRP A 262 -10.75 11.88 4.77
CA TRP A 262 -10.08 12.48 3.62
C TRP A 262 -10.70 13.84 3.35
N LEU A 263 -9.92 14.92 3.34
CA LEU A 263 -10.39 16.28 2.99
C LEU A 263 -9.42 16.88 1.97
N ASN A 264 -9.92 17.13 0.76
CA ASN A 264 -9.14 17.70 -0.34
C ASN A 264 -7.76 17.00 -0.49
N GLY A 265 -7.72 15.69 -0.36
CA GLY A 265 -6.47 14.92 -0.43
C GLY A 265 -5.77 14.67 0.90
N VAL A 266 -5.95 15.51 1.92
CA VAL A 266 -5.33 15.27 3.23
C VAL A 266 -6.05 14.13 3.94
N THR A 267 -5.30 13.14 4.42
CA THR A 267 -5.84 11.97 5.11
C THR A 267 -5.41 11.93 6.58
N TRP A 268 -6.33 11.55 7.46
CA TRP A 268 -6.04 11.32 8.88
C TRP A 268 -7.08 10.39 9.50
N ARG A 269 -6.70 9.68 10.57
CA ARG A 269 -7.69 8.97 11.40
C ARG A 269 -8.36 9.97 12.32
N GLY A 270 -9.69 10.03 12.25
CA GLY A 270 -10.48 10.84 13.16
C GLY A 270 -10.35 10.38 14.61
N ALA A 271 -10.77 11.26 15.52
CA ALA A 271 -10.86 10.96 16.94
C ALA A 271 -11.72 9.71 17.23
N ALA A 272 -11.51 9.12 18.40
CA ALA A 272 -12.25 7.94 18.84
C ALA A 272 -13.77 8.19 19.00
N SER A 273 -14.19 9.44 19.23
CA SER A 273 -15.60 9.83 19.12
C SER A 273 -15.90 10.46 17.76
N GLY A 274 -17.04 10.11 17.18
CA GLY A 274 -17.45 10.61 15.88
C GLY A 274 -17.72 12.12 15.87
N GLU A 275 -18.19 12.66 16.99
CA GLU A 275 -18.38 14.11 17.16
C GLU A 275 -17.04 14.87 17.12
N ALA A 276 -16.02 14.37 17.83
CA ALA A 276 -14.70 14.97 17.79
C ALA A 276 -14.05 14.80 16.41
N ALA A 277 -14.32 13.70 15.70
CA ALA A 277 -13.89 13.52 14.32
C ALA A 277 -14.53 14.56 13.37
N ALA A 278 -15.82 14.87 13.56
CA ALA A 278 -16.51 15.93 12.82
C ALA A 278 -15.95 17.34 13.15
N GLN A 279 -15.67 17.60 14.43
CA GLN A 279 -15.02 18.85 14.85
C GLN A 279 -13.62 19.00 14.22
N GLU A 280 -12.83 17.92 14.19
CA GLU A 280 -11.52 17.93 13.54
C GLU A 280 -11.62 18.20 12.04
N LEU A 281 -12.61 17.59 11.37
CA LEU A 281 -12.91 17.87 9.95
C LEU A 281 -13.18 19.36 9.72
N LEU A 282 -14.01 19.99 10.55
CA LEU A 282 -14.31 21.42 10.44
C LEU A 282 -13.06 22.28 10.68
N MET A 283 -12.26 21.96 11.70
CA MET A 283 -11.02 22.68 12.00
C MET A 283 -10.04 22.63 10.82
N ARG A 284 -9.87 21.46 10.20
CA ARG A 284 -9.00 21.31 9.02
C ARG A 284 -9.56 22.02 7.80
N ALA A 285 -10.86 21.95 7.57
CA ALA A 285 -11.52 22.69 6.48
C ALA A 285 -11.36 24.20 6.64
N MET A 286 -11.42 24.74 7.86
CA MET A 286 -11.12 26.15 8.12
C MET A 286 -9.65 26.50 7.86
N SER A 287 -8.71 25.61 8.18
CA SER A 287 -7.29 25.81 7.86
C SER A 287 -7.04 25.81 6.35
N ASP A 288 -7.68 24.89 5.60
CA ASP A 288 -7.58 24.85 4.14
C ASP A 288 -8.27 26.07 3.49
N MET A 289 -9.36 26.58 4.07
CA MET A 289 -10.01 27.81 3.59
C MET A 289 -9.07 29.02 3.62
N GLN A 290 -8.25 29.17 4.67
CA GLN A 290 -7.26 30.26 4.73
C GLN A 290 -6.22 30.17 3.61
N ARG A 291 -5.76 28.96 3.28
CA ARG A 291 -4.84 28.74 2.16
C ARG A 291 -5.51 29.04 0.82
N MET A 292 -6.77 28.64 0.64
CA MET A 292 -7.51 28.97 -0.57
C MET A 292 -7.72 30.47 -0.71
N GLN A 293 -8.02 31.19 0.37
CA GLN A 293 -8.10 32.65 0.34
C GLN A 293 -6.79 33.28 -0.12
N GLU A 294 -5.65 32.77 0.36
CA GLU A 294 -4.33 33.21 -0.10
C GLU A 294 -4.13 32.96 -1.60
N TRP A 295 -4.50 31.77 -2.10
CA TRP A 295 -4.40 31.46 -3.53
C TRP A 295 -5.28 32.34 -4.39
N VAL A 296 -6.50 32.65 -3.94
CA VAL A 296 -7.40 33.58 -4.64
C VAL A 296 -6.83 35.00 -4.63
N TYR A 297 -6.30 35.43 -3.48
CA TYR A 297 -5.69 36.76 -3.34
C TYR A 297 -4.52 36.96 -4.30
N PHE A 298 -3.65 35.96 -4.46
CA PHE A 298 -2.53 36.00 -5.41
C PHE A 298 -2.90 35.58 -6.84
N GLY A 299 -4.19 35.41 -7.15
CA GLY A 299 -4.66 35.05 -8.49
C GLY A 299 -4.22 33.65 -8.95
N ARG A 300 -3.83 32.77 -8.03
CA ARG A 300 -3.49 31.36 -8.32
C ARG A 300 -4.72 30.47 -8.45
N LEU A 301 -5.83 30.88 -7.82
CA LEU A 301 -7.12 30.20 -7.89
C LEU A 301 -8.21 31.19 -8.35
N ASN A 302 -8.96 30.83 -9.38
CA ASN A 302 -10.06 31.60 -9.95
C ASN A 302 -11.21 30.66 -10.37
N ASP A 303 -12.31 31.23 -10.88
CA ASP A 303 -13.52 30.48 -11.23
C ASP A 303 -13.33 29.47 -12.38
N ASP A 304 -12.32 29.68 -13.23
CA ASP A 304 -12.00 28.83 -14.39
C ASP A 304 -10.85 27.84 -14.10
N SER A 305 -10.30 27.85 -12.88
CA SER A 305 -9.18 27.00 -12.50
C SER A 305 -9.54 25.52 -12.62
N GLY A 306 -8.58 24.69 -13.05
CA GLY A 306 -8.79 23.26 -13.24
C GLY A 306 -9.84 22.92 -14.31
N GLY A 307 -10.11 23.83 -15.26
CA GLY A 307 -11.15 23.63 -16.27
C GLY A 307 -12.57 23.62 -15.68
N GLY A 308 -12.76 24.27 -14.53
CA GLY A 308 -14.01 24.29 -13.77
C GLY A 308 -14.11 23.22 -12.69
N ASP A 309 -13.17 22.26 -12.63
CA ASP A 309 -13.08 21.32 -11.50
C ASP A 309 -12.21 21.93 -10.38
N MET A 310 -12.89 22.57 -9.44
CA MET A 310 -12.26 23.23 -8.30
C MET A 310 -11.48 22.28 -7.40
N LEU A 311 -11.90 21.00 -7.30
CA LEU A 311 -11.15 20.02 -6.51
C LEU A 311 -9.83 19.69 -7.18
N ALA A 312 -9.83 19.49 -8.50
CA ALA A 312 -8.61 19.27 -9.27
C ALA A 312 -7.64 20.46 -9.15
N ALA A 313 -8.16 21.69 -9.26
CA ALA A 313 -7.36 22.91 -9.08
C ALA A 313 -6.73 23.00 -7.68
N VAL A 314 -7.51 22.72 -6.63
CA VAL A 314 -7.01 22.72 -5.24
C VAL A 314 -5.92 21.66 -5.04
N MET A 315 -6.10 20.46 -5.62
CA MET A 315 -5.10 19.39 -5.54
C MET A 315 -3.82 19.75 -6.29
N GLU A 316 -3.92 20.38 -7.47
CA GLU A 316 -2.77 20.82 -8.26
C GLU A 316 -1.97 21.91 -7.54
N LEU A 317 -2.64 22.96 -7.07
CA LEU A 317 -2.01 24.06 -6.32
C LEU A 317 -1.36 23.61 -5.01
N ALA A 318 -1.86 22.53 -4.41
CA ALA A 318 -1.28 21.94 -3.22
C ALA A 318 -0.05 21.05 -3.47
N GLY A 319 0.44 20.97 -4.72
CA GLY A 319 1.62 20.19 -5.09
C GLY A 319 1.29 18.80 -5.68
N GLY A 320 0.06 18.60 -6.15
CA GLY A 320 -0.40 17.35 -6.74
C GLY A 320 -0.86 16.31 -5.71
N GLY A 321 -1.38 15.18 -6.22
CA GLY A 321 -1.85 14.07 -5.42
C GLY A 321 -1.05 12.78 -5.65
N VAL A 322 -0.71 12.05 -4.58
CA VAL A 322 -0.22 10.66 -4.67
C VAL A 322 -1.39 9.74 -5.00
N GLU A 323 -1.18 8.70 -5.81
CA GLU A 323 -2.26 7.82 -6.23
C GLU A 323 -2.66 6.81 -5.15
N ARG A 324 -1.72 6.44 -4.28
CA ARG A 324 -1.87 5.47 -3.21
C ARG A 324 -1.26 6.00 -1.91
N LEU A 325 -1.95 5.77 -0.80
CA LEU A 325 -1.45 6.11 0.53
C LEU A 325 -0.81 4.88 1.16
N ASN A 326 0.50 4.92 1.38
CA ASN A 326 1.13 3.97 2.29
C ASN A 326 1.27 4.59 3.69
N PRO A 327 0.55 4.09 4.72
CA PRO A 327 0.57 4.65 6.06
C PRO A 327 1.92 4.46 6.80
N ARG A 328 2.85 3.67 6.25
CA ARG A 328 4.22 3.52 6.78
C ARG A 328 5.15 4.62 6.25
N ILE A 329 4.92 5.11 5.04
CA ILE A 329 5.70 6.19 4.41
C ILE A 329 5.13 7.56 4.74
N GLY A 330 3.82 7.71 4.54
CA GLY A 330 3.09 8.96 4.69
C GLY A 330 2.03 8.90 5.79
N GLY A 331 1.61 10.06 6.27
CA GLY A 331 0.56 10.19 7.28
C GLY A 331 1.06 10.49 8.70
N GLN A 332 0.13 10.88 9.57
CA GLN A 332 0.46 11.38 10.92
C GLN A 332 1.15 10.32 11.80
N ALA A 333 0.76 9.05 11.68
CA ALA A 333 1.40 7.96 12.42
C ALA A 333 2.83 7.71 11.93
N ALA A 334 3.06 7.77 10.62
CA ALA A 334 4.39 7.61 10.02
C ALA A 334 5.36 8.72 10.48
N ALA A 335 4.90 9.97 10.54
CA ALA A 335 5.72 11.09 11.00
C ALA A 335 6.15 10.96 12.47
N ARG A 336 5.26 10.46 13.34
CA ARG A 336 5.55 10.27 14.77
C ARG A 336 6.42 9.04 15.07
N ARG A 337 6.35 8.01 14.22
CA ARG A 337 7.05 6.73 14.40
C ARG A 337 8.20 6.53 13.39
N ALA A 338 8.62 7.58 12.69
CA ALA A 338 9.70 7.47 11.71
C ALA A 338 11.01 7.12 12.42
N GLN A 339 11.51 5.91 12.18
CA GLN A 339 12.84 5.52 12.63
C GLN A 339 13.86 6.10 11.65
N ILE A 340 14.67 7.04 12.12
CA ILE A 340 15.77 7.63 11.36
C ILE A 340 17.07 7.06 11.92
N LEU A 341 17.76 6.26 11.11
CA LEU A 341 19.09 5.74 11.41
C LEU A 341 20.16 6.68 10.86
N PRO A 342 21.18 7.04 11.67
CA PRO A 342 22.36 7.70 11.14
C PRO A 342 23.09 6.71 10.21
N LEU A 343 23.41 7.12 8.99
CA LEU A 343 24.13 6.26 8.05
C LEU A 343 25.65 6.23 8.30
N ALA A 344 26.18 7.09 9.20
CA ALA A 344 27.61 7.17 9.49
C ALA A 344 28.23 5.81 9.92
N PRO A 345 27.62 5.01 10.83
CA PRO A 345 28.14 3.70 11.21
C PRO A 345 28.20 2.72 10.04
N LEU A 346 27.19 2.74 9.16
CA LEU A 346 27.18 1.93 7.93
C LEU A 346 28.32 2.35 6.98
N LEU A 347 28.52 3.66 6.83
CA LEU A 347 29.54 4.21 5.94
C LEU A 347 30.97 3.95 6.42
N SER A 348 31.18 3.79 7.74
CA SER A 348 32.46 3.46 8.37
C SER A 348 32.68 1.97 8.61
N HIS A 349 31.68 1.11 8.33
CA HIS A 349 31.78 -0.32 8.59
C HIS A 349 32.81 -0.97 7.64
N PRO A 350 33.72 -1.85 8.12
CA PRO A 350 34.74 -2.47 7.28
C PRO A 350 34.13 -3.30 6.13
N GLY A 351 32.99 -3.93 6.39
CA GLY A 351 32.23 -4.69 5.40
C GLY A 351 31.56 -3.85 4.30
N ARG A 352 31.58 -2.51 4.36
CA ARG A 352 30.94 -1.66 3.35
C ARG A 352 31.43 -1.94 1.92
N ALA A 353 32.72 -2.24 1.75
CA ALA A 353 33.31 -2.51 0.44
C ALA A 353 32.67 -3.73 -0.26
N SER A 354 32.08 -4.64 0.51
CA SER A 354 31.40 -5.82 -0.02
C SER A 354 29.98 -5.55 -0.54
N LEU A 355 29.38 -4.39 -0.24
CA LEU A 355 28.00 -4.09 -0.57
C LEU A 355 27.83 -3.73 -2.06
N PRO A 356 27.11 -4.53 -2.86
CA PRO A 356 26.89 -4.23 -4.26
C PRO A 356 25.88 -3.08 -4.40
N ALA A 357 26.32 -1.97 -4.97
CA ALA A 357 25.44 -0.90 -5.39
C ALA A 357 25.01 -1.13 -6.85
N LEU A 358 23.70 -1.30 -7.05
CA LEU A 358 23.04 -1.46 -8.33
C LEU A 358 22.41 -0.12 -8.74
N TRP A 359 22.59 0.28 -9.98
CA TRP A 359 21.88 1.43 -10.56
C TRP A 359 21.83 1.29 -12.08
N LYS A 360 20.94 2.06 -12.70
CA LYS A 360 20.78 2.15 -14.15
C LYS A 360 21.33 3.49 -14.61
N ASP A 361 22.30 3.49 -15.51
CA ASP A 361 22.82 4.75 -16.07
C ASP A 361 21.79 5.38 -17.01
N ALA A 362 21.35 6.60 -16.68
CA ALA A 362 20.63 7.47 -17.59
C ALA A 362 21.62 8.12 -18.58
N SER A 363 21.87 7.43 -19.70
CA SER A 363 22.61 7.90 -20.89
C SER A 363 24.16 7.82 -20.86
N THR A 364 24.68 6.77 -21.50
CA THR A 364 25.91 6.86 -22.31
C THR A 364 25.60 7.20 -23.77
N ALA A 365 24.32 7.25 -24.17
CA ALA A 365 23.90 7.50 -25.55
C ALA A 365 24.10 8.96 -26.06
N ALA A 366 24.50 9.91 -25.20
CA ALA A 366 24.75 11.30 -25.60
C ALA A 366 26.22 11.74 -25.48
N ALA A 367 27.13 10.88 -25.01
CA ALA A 367 28.53 11.23 -24.76
C ALA A 367 29.46 11.01 -25.97
N SER A 368 28.96 10.54 -27.12
CA SER A 368 29.77 10.51 -28.33
C SER A 368 29.66 11.85 -29.08
N LYS A 369 30.76 12.62 -29.09
CA LYS A 369 31.04 13.85 -29.86
C LYS A 369 30.80 15.18 -29.14
N SER A 370 31.56 15.47 -28.07
CA SER A 370 32.13 16.81 -27.92
C SER A 370 33.60 16.70 -27.52
N LYS A 371 34.46 16.56 -28.53
CA LYS A 371 35.90 16.68 -28.38
C LYS A 371 36.23 18.17 -28.47
N SER A 372 36.18 18.91 -27.36
CA SER A 372 36.81 20.23 -27.27
C SER A 372 37.04 20.67 -25.83
N GLY A 373 38.30 20.96 -25.52
CA GLY A 373 38.67 22.06 -24.64
C GLY A 373 38.47 21.85 -23.14
N SER A 374 39.59 21.68 -22.45
CA SER A 374 39.77 22.12 -21.06
C SER A 374 39.19 23.54 -20.89
N SER A 375 38.06 23.68 -20.20
CA SER A 375 37.66 24.93 -19.57
C SER A 375 36.86 24.64 -18.31
N ALA A 376 37.25 25.30 -17.22
CA ALA A 376 36.60 25.27 -15.92
C ALA A 376 35.07 25.33 -16.03
N ALA A 377 34.39 24.45 -15.30
CA ALA A 377 32.94 24.44 -15.22
C ALA A 377 32.40 25.81 -14.77
N PRO A 378 31.37 26.36 -15.41
CA PRO A 378 30.79 27.64 -15.01
C PRO A 378 30.16 27.51 -13.61
N PRO A 379 30.39 28.48 -12.71
CA PRO A 379 29.75 28.52 -11.40
C PRO A 379 28.28 28.90 -11.60
N GLY A 380 27.40 27.91 -11.73
CA GLY A 380 25.97 28.17 -11.94
C GLY A 380 25.17 27.05 -12.61
N GLY A 381 25.77 25.92 -12.98
CA GLY A 381 25.01 24.75 -13.40
C GLY A 381 24.01 24.31 -12.32
N PRO A 382 22.81 23.83 -12.68
CA PRO A 382 21.84 23.35 -11.69
C PRO A 382 22.53 22.32 -10.81
N LYS A 383 22.54 22.56 -9.50
CA LYS A 383 23.09 21.62 -8.51
C LYS A 383 22.46 20.27 -8.80
N ARG A 384 23.26 19.31 -9.30
CA ARG A 384 22.79 17.93 -9.49
C ARG A 384 22.27 17.47 -8.13
N VAL A 385 20.99 17.09 -8.09
CA VAL A 385 20.40 16.45 -6.91
C VAL A 385 21.24 15.21 -6.64
N ALA A 386 21.72 15.05 -5.40
CA ALA A 386 22.56 13.93 -5.05
C ALA A 386 21.79 12.61 -5.26
N ALA A 387 22.48 11.59 -5.77
CA ALA A 387 21.93 10.27 -5.97
C ALA A 387 21.25 9.75 -4.69
N VAL A 388 20.00 9.30 -4.78
CA VAL A 388 19.28 8.72 -3.64
C VAL A 388 19.71 7.26 -3.52
N SER A 389 20.19 6.87 -2.33
CA SER A 389 20.60 5.49 -2.06
C SER A 389 19.54 4.79 -1.20
N HIS A 390 19.04 3.67 -1.71
CA HIS A 390 18.07 2.79 -1.07
C HIS A 390 18.79 1.52 -0.64
N TYR A 391 18.79 1.26 0.67
CA TYR A 391 19.27 -0.01 1.20
C TYR A 391 18.06 -0.91 1.41
N VAL A 392 17.97 -2.00 0.65
CA VAL A 392 16.89 -2.98 0.76
C VAL A 392 17.45 -4.18 1.50
N VAL A 393 16.94 -4.38 2.70
CA VAL A 393 17.28 -5.48 3.60
C VAL A 393 16.16 -6.51 3.50
N ALA A 394 16.50 -7.76 3.19
CA ALA A 394 15.50 -8.82 3.01
C ALA A 394 16.03 -10.20 3.43
N ASP A 395 15.11 -11.05 3.91
CA ASP A 395 15.32 -12.50 4.00
C ASP A 395 14.77 -13.17 2.74
N LEU A 396 15.65 -13.70 1.90
CA LEU A 396 15.26 -14.32 0.62
C LEU A 396 14.62 -15.71 0.78
N ARG A 397 14.70 -16.31 1.97
CA ARG A 397 14.01 -17.57 2.29
C ARG A 397 12.50 -17.32 2.46
N GLY A 398 12.14 -16.16 2.98
CA GLY A 398 10.75 -15.70 3.07
C GLY A 398 10.20 -15.20 1.72
N GLU A 399 8.92 -15.45 1.48
CA GLU A 399 8.22 -14.94 0.29
C GLU A 399 8.22 -13.40 0.24
N GLU A 400 7.99 -12.76 1.39
CA GLU A 400 7.97 -11.29 1.49
C GLU A 400 9.31 -10.64 1.12
N GLY A 401 10.42 -11.24 1.55
CA GLY A 401 11.74 -10.70 1.24
C GLY A 401 12.07 -10.84 -0.24
N ARG A 402 11.64 -11.93 -0.89
CA ARG A 402 11.75 -12.09 -2.34
C ARG A 402 10.90 -11.06 -3.09
N GLU A 403 9.65 -10.88 -2.69
CA GLU A 403 8.76 -9.88 -3.32
C GLU A 403 9.30 -8.46 -3.11
N LEU A 404 9.82 -8.14 -1.93
CA LEU A 404 10.46 -6.86 -1.65
C LEU A 404 11.62 -6.57 -2.62
N VAL A 405 12.52 -7.55 -2.81
CA VAL A 405 13.64 -7.42 -3.73
C VAL A 405 13.15 -7.34 -5.18
N ALA A 406 12.15 -8.13 -5.56
CA ALA A 406 11.53 -8.06 -6.88
C ALA A 406 10.97 -6.66 -7.19
N GLN A 407 10.25 -6.06 -6.25
CA GLN A 407 9.68 -4.71 -6.40
C GLN A 407 10.76 -3.64 -6.43
N ALA A 408 11.82 -3.76 -5.61
CA ALA A 408 12.95 -2.82 -5.64
C ALA A 408 13.73 -2.86 -6.96
N LEU A 409 13.87 -4.06 -7.55
CA LEU A 409 14.48 -4.24 -8.87
C LEU A 409 13.59 -3.73 -10.00
N ARG A 410 12.27 -3.97 -9.93
CA ARG A 410 11.29 -3.39 -10.86
C ARG A 410 11.33 -1.86 -10.83
N PHE A 411 11.36 -1.27 -9.63
CA PHE A 411 11.53 0.17 -9.48
C PHE A 411 12.77 0.66 -10.24
N LEU A 412 13.94 0.04 -10.02
CA LEU A 412 15.15 0.40 -10.77
C LEU A 412 15.03 0.20 -12.29
N ALA A 413 14.32 -0.85 -12.73
CA ALA A 413 14.13 -1.15 -14.15
C ALA A 413 13.20 -0.14 -14.83
N ASP A 414 12.13 0.25 -14.15
CA ASP A 414 11.07 1.16 -14.60
C ASP A 414 11.48 2.64 -14.58
N LEU A 415 12.64 2.97 -13.99
CA LEU A 415 13.33 4.24 -14.22
C LEU A 415 13.66 4.37 -15.72
N ALA A 416 12.70 4.89 -16.47
CA ALA A 416 12.84 5.25 -17.87
C ALA A 416 13.76 6.48 -18.00
N PRO A 417 14.53 6.61 -19.09
CA PRO A 417 15.22 7.85 -19.39
C PRO A 417 14.16 8.94 -19.65
N ALA A 418 13.97 9.84 -18.68
CA ALA A 418 13.05 10.97 -18.83
C ALA A 418 13.44 11.82 -20.05
N PRO A 419 12.47 12.40 -20.79
CA PRO A 419 12.76 13.37 -21.84
C PRO A 419 13.57 14.54 -21.26
N ALA A 420 14.47 15.11 -22.08
CA ALA A 420 15.45 16.12 -21.66
C ALA A 420 14.84 17.37 -20.98
N SER A 421 13.52 17.58 -21.10
CA SER A 421 12.76 18.71 -20.58
C SER A 421 12.20 18.54 -19.17
N SER A 422 12.22 17.33 -18.56
CA SER A 422 11.63 17.11 -17.23
C SER A 422 12.69 17.04 -16.10
N PRO A 423 12.56 17.84 -15.03
CA PRO A 423 13.39 17.76 -13.83
C PRO A 423 12.88 16.64 -12.90
N ALA A 424 12.79 15.40 -13.39
CA ALA A 424 12.50 14.26 -12.53
C ALA A 424 13.76 13.90 -11.70
N PRO A 425 13.67 13.79 -10.35
CA PRO A 425 14.79 13.49 -9.46
C PRO A 425 15.26 12.03 -9.55
N ALA A 426 14.53 11.16 -10.24
CA ALA A 426 14.78 9.72 -10.27
C ALA A 426 15.96 9.31 -11.19
N LYS A 427 16.69 10.28 -11.75
CA LYS A 427 17.83 10.04 -12.65
C LYS A 427 19.03 9.35 -11.97
N ASP A 428 19.08 9.33 -10.64
CA ASP A 428 20.24 8.86 -9.87
C ASP A 428 19.83 8.01 -8.64
N ALA A 429 18.94 7.02 -8.78
CA ALA A 429 18.67 6.06 -7.71
C ALA A 429 19.72 4.93 -7.66
N ARG A 430 20.20 4.60 -6.47
CA ARG A 430 21.10 3.46 -6.21
C ARG A 430 20.42 2.49 -5.26
N LEU A 431 20.39 1.22 -5.62
CA LEU A 431 19.90 0.14 -4.77
C LEU A 431 21.07 -0.64 -4.20
N VAL A 432 21.10 -0.82 -2.89
CA VAL A 432 22.05 -1.69 -2.21
C VAL A 432 21.24 -2.84 -1.59
N LEU A 433 21.51 -4.07 -2.03
CA LEU A 433 20.84 -5.26 -1.51
C LEU A 433 21.63 -5.84 -0.33
N LEU A 434 20.97 -5.99 0.81
CA LEU A 434 21.50 -6.57 2.05
C LEU A 434 20.68 -7.81 2.40
N LEU A 435 21.37 -8.91 2.68
CA LEU A 435 20.75 -10.17 3.03
C LEU A 435 20.72 -10.31 4.55
N ASN A 436 19.55 -10.58 5.11
CA ASN A 436 19.33 -10.68 6.55
C ASN A 436 18.52 -11.93 6.91
N PRO A 437 19.09 -13.14 6.74
CA PRO A 437 18.38 -14.39 7.02
C PRO A 437 17.99 -14.52 8.50
N ALA A 438 16.86 -15.15 8.79
CA ALA A 438 16.40 -15.41 10.16
C ALA A 438 17.39 -16.25 11.00
N SER A 439 18.08 -17.19 10.35
CA SER A 439 19.12 -18.04 10.95
C SER A 439 20.50 -17.57 10.45
N PRO A 440 21.21 -16.70 11.17
CA PRO A 440 22.50 -16.20 10.72
C PRO A 440 23.56 -17.31 10.72
N THR A 441 24.33 -17.41 9.64
CA THR A 441 25.57 -18.20 9.57
C THR A 441 26.67 -17.49 10.35
N THR A 442 27.09 -18.03 11.50
CA THR A 442 28.23 -17.51 12.25
C THR A 442 29.55 -17.96 11.62
N ALA A 443 30.32 -17.01 11.09
CA ALA A 443 31.61 -17.27 10.41
C ALA A 443 32.82 -17.47 11.36
N THR A 444 32.64 -18.07 12.54
CA THR A 444 33.76 -18.34 13.46
C THR A 444 33.85 -19.81 13.83
N ALA A 445 34.51 -20.58 12.97
CA ALA A 445 35.28 -21.73 13.40
C ALA A 445 36.67 -21.24 13.84
N SER A 446 36.84 -20.88 15.11
CA SER A 446 38.12 -21.13 15.77
C SER A 446 38.07 -22.55 16.30
N SER A 447 38.77 -23.45 15.62
CA SER A 447 39.07 -24.79 16.10
C SER A 447 39.93 -24.65 17.35
N ASN A 448 39.32 -24.61 18.54
CA ASN A 448 39.85 -25.08 19.82
C ASN A 448 38.88 -24.76 20.96
N SER A 449 37.84 -25.58 21.14
CA SER A 449 37.24 -25.74 22.46
C SER A 449 36.91 -27.21 22.68
N THR A 450 37.72 -27.85 23.52
CA THR A 450 37.46 -29.17 24.09
C THR A 450 36.08 -29.20 24.73
N ALA A 451 35.34 -30.27 24.42
CA ALA A 451 34.01 -30.56 24.90
C ALA A 451 33.84 -30.35 26.41
N ALA A 452 32.94 -29.45 26.79
CA ALA A 452 32.29 -29.44 28.09
C ALA A 452 30.82 -29.80 27.87
N ALA A 453 30.42 -30.93 28.45
CA ALA A 453 29.07 -31.45 28.41
C ALA A 453 28.10 -30.51 29.13
N GLY A 454 27.14 -29.96 28.38
CA GLY A 454 25.99 -29.21 28.90
C GLY A 454 24.93 -29.12 27.81
N GLY A 455 23.77 -29.76 28.03
CA GLY A 455 22.70 -29.92 27.05
C GLY A 455 21.95 -28.62 26.70
N GLY A 456 22.57 -27.77 25.88
CA GLY A 456 21.88 -26.74 25.11
C GLY A 456 21.66 -27.22 23.68
N ALA A 457 20.45 -27.05 23.13
CA ALA A 457 20.14 -27.37 21.74
C ALA A 457 21.13 -26.63 20.82
N ALA A 458 22.05 -27.38 20.19
CA ALA A 458 22.99 -26.83 19.23
C ALA A 458 22.20 -26.23 18.07
N VAL A 459 22.25 -24.90 17.93
CA VAL A 459 21.70 -24.19 16.78
C VAL A 459 22.42 -24.73 15.55
N ARG A 460 21.76 -25.58 14.76
CA ARG A 460 22.30 -26.10 13.50
C ARG A 460 22.61 -24.91 12.61
N GLN A 461 23.89 -24.72 12.28
CA GLN A 461 24.30 -23.76 11.25
C GLN A 461 23.69 -24.22 9.93
N GLN A 462 22.80 -23.40 9.36
CA GLN A 462 22.18 -23.68 8.08
C GLN A 462 23.07 -23.13 6.95
N PRO A 463 23.32 -23.89 5.88
CA PRO A 463 24.05 -23.37 4.73
C PRO A 463 23.26 -22.23 4.05
N PRO A 464 23.94 -21.35 3.29
CA PRO A 464 23.26 -20.38 2.44
C PRO A 464 22.40 -21.11 1.40
N SER A 465 21.22 -20.57 1.13
CA SER A 465 20.37 -21.04 0.03
C SER A 465 21.04 -20.73 -1.33
N LEU A 466 20.67 -21.49 -2.36
CA LEU A 466 21.21 -21.28 -3.71
C LEU A 466 20.86 -19.88 -4.24
N LEU A 467 19.68 -19.35 -3.88
CA LEU A 467 19.26 -18.00 -4.22
C LEU A 467 20.14 -16.93 -3.55
N GLU A 468 20.45 -17.07 -2.26
CA GLU A 468 21.35 -16.15 -1.54
C GLU A 468 22.75 -16.14 -2.18
N ALA A 469 23.27 -17.33 -2.52
CA ALA A 469 24.56 -17.48 -3.17
C ALA A 469 24.59 -16.80 -4.55
N LEU A 470 23.55 -16.99 -5.37
CA LEU A 470 23.41 -16.36 -6.69
C LEU A 470 23.39 -14.83 -6.60
N VAL A 471 22.64 -14.27 -5.65
CA VAL A 471 22.54 -12.82 -5.46
C VAL A 471 23.88 -12.22 -5.03
N LEU A 472 24.57 -12.87 -4.09
CA LEU A 472 25.90 -12.44 -3.64
C LEU A 472 26.94 -12.57 -4.75
N ALA A 473 26.94 -13.66 -5.52
CA ALA A 473 27.84 -13.86 -6.66
C ALA A 473 27.64 -12.79 -7.75
N ALA A 474 26.39 -12.54 -8.13
CA ALA A 474 26.05 -11.50 -9.11
C ALA A 474 26.45 -10.10 -8.61
N GLY A 475 26.26 -9.83 -7.31
CA GLY A 475 26.71 -8.59 -6.68
C GLY A 475 28.24 -8.45 -6.62
N TRP A 476 28.96 -9.55 -6.41
CA TRP A 476 30.42 -9.56 -6.34
C TRP A 476 31.06 -9.23 -7.70
N GLN A 477 30.50 -9.72 -8.80
CA GLN A 477 30.92 -9.34 -10.15
C GLN A 477 30.81 -7.83 -10.40
N VAL A 478 29.88 -7.14 -9.74
CA VAL A 478 29.71 -5.68 -9.82
C VAL A 478 30.78 -4.91 -9.04
N THR A 479 31.29 -5.48 -7.95
CA THR A 479 32.25 -4.79 -7.06
C THR A 479 33.71 -5.09 -7.41
N HIS A 480 34.01 -6.28 -7.92
CA HIS A 480 35.38 -6.77 -8.15
C HIS A 480 35.71 -7.06 -9.62
N GLY A 481 34.81 -6.72 -10.56
CA GLY A 481 35.12 -6.81 -11.99
C GLY A 481 36.37 -6.00 -12.36
N SER A 482 37.10 -6.42 -13.39
CA SER A 482 38.26 -5.65 -13.88
C SER A 482 37.87 -4.20 -14.19
N GLU A 483 38.78 -3.24 -14.04
CA GLU A 483 38.53 -1.79 -14.22
C GLU A 483 37.94 -1.45 -15.62
N GLU A 484 38.17 -2.32 -16.61
CA GLU A 484 37.64 -2.25 -17.98
C GLU A 484 36.21 -2.84 -18.11
N GLN A 485 35.78 -3.70 -17.18
CA GLN A 485 34.46 -4.36 -17.11
C GLN A 485 33.51 -3.76 -16.06
N LEU A 486 33.99 -2.91 -15.16
CA LEU A 486 33.21 -2.12 -14.18
C LEU A 486 32.31 -1.03 -14.82
N THR A 487 32.09 -1.14 -16.12
CA THR A 487 31.20 -0.27 -16.89
C THR A 487 29.76 -0.41 -16.40
N SER A 488 28.98 0.67 -16.53
CA SER A 488 27.55 0.66 -16.20
C SER A 488 26.74 -0.39 -16.96
N THR A 489 27.29 -0.90 -18.05
CA THR A 489 26.75 -2.02 -18.81
C THR A 489 26.66 -3.29 -17.96
N THR A 490 27.69 -3.62 -17.18
CA THR A 490 27.68 -4.81 -16.31
C THR A 490 26.64 -4.69 -15.20
N ARG A 491 26.49 -3.51 -14.60
CA ARG A 491 25.45 -3.24 -13.58
C ARG A 491 24.03 -3.39 -14.15
N GLY A 492 23.78 -2.84 -15.33
CA GLY A 492 22.50 -2.99 -16.02
C GLY A 492 22.17 -4.45 -16.37
N LYS A 493 23.17 -5.23 -16.77
CA LYS A 493 23.04 -6.67 -17.02
C LYS A 493 22.67 -7.45 -15.75
N VAL A 494 23.33 -7.15 -14.62
CA VAL A 494 23.00 -7.76 -13.32
C VAL A 494 21.59 -7.39 -12.86
N VAL A 495 21.17 -6.14 -13.00
CA VAL A 495 19.78 -5.73 -12.70
C VAL A 495 18.78 -6.49 -13.57
N SER A 496 19.05 -6.63 -14.88
CA SER A 496 18.20 -7.39 -15.80
C SER A 496 18.08 -8.87 -15.40
N PHE A 497 19.21 -9.50 -15.09
CA PHE A 497 19.27 -10.89 -14.62
C PHE A 497 18.47 -11.09 -13.34
N LEU A 498 18.75 -10.30 -12.29
CA LEU A 498 18.05 -10.42 -11.01
C LEU A 498 16.55 -10.12 -11.17
N SER A 499 16.17 -9.11 -11.97
CA SER A 499 14.76 -8.79 -12.21
C SER A 499 14.00 -9.95 -12.84
N ARG A 500 14.62 -10.72 -13.73
CA ARG A 500 14.01 -11.92 -14.32
C ARG A 500 13.95 -13.07 -13.34
N LEU A 501 15.04 -13.31 -12.60
CA LEU A 501 15.11 -14.35 -11.58
C LEU A 501 14.01 -14.20 -10.52
N PHE A 502 13.78 -12.97 -10.03
CA PHE A 502 12.75 -12.67 -9.04
C PHE A 502 11.34 -12.51 -9.63
N ARG A 503 11.20 -12.38 -10.96
CA ARG A 503 9.88 -12.38 -11.62
C ARG A 503 9.27 -13.78 -11.67
N ASP A 504 10.11 -14.81 -11.72
CA ASP A 504 9.71 -16.20 -11.65
C ASP A 504 9.59 -16.63 -10.18
N THR A 505 8.39 -16.48 -9.62
CA THR A 505 8.12 -16.76 -8.20
C THR A 505 8.28 -18.25 -7.86
N ALA A 506 8.01 -19.14 -8.81
CA ALA A 506 8.18 -20.58 -8.63
C ALA A 506 9.66 -20.98 -8.62
N LEU A 507 10.46 -20.47 -9.57
CA LEU A 507 11.90 -20.73 -9.61
C LEU A 507 12.60 -20.15 -8.37
N SER A 508 12.32 -18.89 -8.03
CA SER A 508 12.93 -18.24 -6.87
C SER A 508 12.55 -18.92 -5.54
N ALA A 509 11.32 -19.42 -5.40
CA ALA A 509 10.92 -20.23 -4.23
C ALA A 509 11.68 -21.56 -4.16
N ARG A 510 11.88 -22.25 -5.30
CA ARG A 510 12.67 -23.49 -5.36
C ARG A 510 14.14 -23.24 -5.01
N LEU A 511 14.76 -22.18 -5.54
CA LEU A 511 16.15 -21.81 -5.25
C LEU A 511 16.36 -21.36 -3.80
N ALA A 512 15.33 -20.83 -3.15
CA ALA A 512 15.35 -20.44 -1.74
C ALA A 512 15.11 -21.61 -0.78
N SER A 513 14.57 -22.74 -1.27
CA SER A 513 14.24 -23.91 -0.44
C SER A 513 15.48 -24.61 0.09
N GLU A 514 15.41 -25.08 1.34
CA GLU A 514 16.54 -25.76 2.01
C GLU A 514 16.85 -27.13 1.40
N GLU A 515 15.85 -27.79 0.80
CA GLU A 515 15.99 -29.13 0.21
C GLU A 515 17.01 -29.14 -0.94
N VAL A 516 17.07 -28.07 -1.72
CA VAL A 516 18.02 -27.93 -2.83
C VAL A 516 19.44 -27.67 -2.31
N ALA A 517 19.58 -26.94 -1.19
CA ALA A 517 20.88 -26.61 -0.61
C ALA A 517 21.51 -27.78 0.18
N ALA A 518 20.71 -28.68 0.74
CA ALA A 518 21.16 -29.75 1.64
C ALA A 518 21.38 -31.12 0.97
N GLY A 519 21.32 -31.22 -0.36
CA GLY A 519 21.60 -32.46 -1.08
C GLY A 519 20.40 -33.09 -1.80
N GLY A 520 19.47 -32.28 -2.33
CA GLY A 520 18.57 -32.73 -3.39
C GLY A 520 19.37 -33.44 -4.49
N GLY A 521 18.80 -34.50 -5.08
CA GLY A 521 19.53 -35.34 -6.05
C GLY A 521 20.23 -34.49 -7.11
N PRO A 522 21.48 -34.80 -7.49
CA PRO A 522 22.34 -33.92 -8.31
C PRO A 522 21.67 -33.40 -9.59
N GLY A 523 20.77 -34.19 -10.18
CA GLY A 523 20.00 -33.78 -11.36
C GLY A 523 19.04 -32.60 -11.15
N GLN A 524 18.45 -32.42 -9.97
CA GLN A 524 17.52 -31.28 -9.72
C GLN A 524 18.28 -29.96 -9.59
N GLN A 525 19.45 -29.97 -8.97
CA GLN A 525 20.29 -28.79 -8.85
C GLN A 525 20.86 -28.38 -10.22
N GLU A 526 21.31 -29.35 -11.02
CA GLU A 526 21.82 -29.11 -12.38
C GLU A 526 20.74 -28.56 -13.31
N GLU A 527 19.50 -29.06 -13.23
CA GLU A 527 18.35 -28.53 -13.97
C GLU A 527 18.08 -27.07 -13.60
N LEU A 528 18.03 -26.74 -12.31
CA LEU A 528 17.82 -25.37 -11.83
C LEU A 528 18.94 -24.42 -12.28
N LEU A 529 20.20 -24.86 -12.18
CA LEU A 529 21.36 -24.06 -12.61
C LEU A 529 21.38 -23.85 -14.13
N THR A 530 20.88 -24.81 -14.92
CA THR A 530 20.73 -24.66 -16.37
C THR A 530 19.72 -23.56 -16.71
N VAL A 531 18.57 -23.54 -16.04
CA VAL A 531 17.57 -22.46 -16.21
C VAL A 531 18.15 -21.11 -15.80
N VAL A 532 18.85 -21.03 -14.66
CA VAL A 532 19.52 -19.81 -14.21
C VAL A 532 20.59 -19.33 -15.20
N GLY A 533 21.37 -20.26 -15.77
CA GLY A 533 22.35 -19.98 -16.81
C GLY A 533 21.72 -19.33 -18.05
N SER A 534 20.57 -19.83 -18.50
CA SER A 534 19.81 -19.23 -19.61
C SER A 534 19.38 -17.79 -19.30
N TYR A 535 18.91 -17.51 -18.08
CA TYR A 535 18.54 -16.15 -17.67
C TYR A 535 19.74 -15.21 -17.62
N ALA A 536 20.92 -15.72 -17.23
CA ALA A 536 22.17 -14.94 -17.22
C ALA A 536 22.62 -14.60 -18.65
N GLU A 537 22.61 -15.57 -19.57
CA GLU A 537 22.99 -15.37 -20.98
C GLU A 537 22.07 -14.38 -21.68
N GLU A 538 20.76 -14.51 -21.50
CA GLU A 538 19.80 -13.58 -22.09
C GLU A 538 19.93 -12.15 -21.51
N ALA A 539 20.39 -12.02 -20.27
CA ALA A 539 20.73 -10.74 -19.66
C ALA A 539 22.11 -10.21 -20.13
N GLY A 540 22.87 -10.99 -20.90
CA GLY A 540 24.20 -10.66 -21.40
C GLY A 540 25.33 -10.83 -20.39
N LEU A 541 25.11 -11.61 -19.32
CA LEU A 541 26.12 -12.03 -18.36
C LEU A 541 26.82 -13.32 -18.84
N ASP A 542 28.05 -13.52 -18.38
CA ASP A 542 28.78 -14.77 -18.58
C ASP A 542 28.23 -15.83 -17.59
N SER A 543 27.38 -16.72 -18.10
CA SER A 543 26.77 -17.81 -17.33
C SER A 543 27.82 -18.75 -16.75
N ALA A 544 28.90 -19.04 -17.49
CA ALA A 544 29.97 -19.92 -17.04
C ALA A 544 30.73 -19.29 -15.87
N ALA A 545 31.07 -18.00 -15.93
CA ALA A 545 31.72 -17.31 -14.83
C ALA A 545 30.82 -17.18 -13.59
N LEU A 546 29.52 -16.92 -13.79
CA LEU A 546 28.54 -16.86 -12.69
C LEU A 546 28.37 -18.23 -12.01
N LEU A 547 28.18 -19.30 -12.79
CA LEU A 547 27.99 -20.65 -12.25
C LEU A 547 29.28 -21.22 -11.64
N ALA A 548 30.46 -20.91 -12.21
CA ALA A 548 31.75 -21.29 -11.65
C ALA A 548 31.98 -20.70 -10.25
N SER A 549 31.42 -19.51 -9.96
CA SER A 549 31.50 -18.91 -8.63
C SER A 549 30.64 -19.62 -7.56
N LEU A 550 29.70 -20.48 -7.98
CA LEU A 550 28.82 -21.25 -7.10
C LEU A 550 29.31 -22.68 -6.86
N SER A 551 30.17 -23.20 -7.74
CA SER A 551 30.66 -24.57 -7.64
C SER A 551 31.89 -24.65 -6.73
N PRO A 552 31.88 -25.45 -5.66
CA PRO A 552 33.11 -25.90 -5.03
C PRO A 552 33.78 -26.88 -6.02
N ALA A 553 34.65 -26.35 -6.89
CA ALA A 553 35.30 -27.10 -7.96
C ALA A 553 35.72 -28.51 -7.52
N ALA A 554 35.13 -29.50 -8.17
CA ALA A 554 35.36 -30.92 -7.91
C ALA A 554 36.69 -31.45 -8.49
N ASP A 555 37.47 -30.61 -9.18
CA ASP A 555 38.73 -31.03 -9.81
C ASP A 555 39.95 -30.62 -8.97
N ASN A 556 40.49 -31.62 -8.28
CA ASN A 556 41.63 -31.60 -7.35
C ASN A 556 43.00 -31.23 -7.96
N THR A 557 43.08 -30.42 -9.02
CA THR A 557 44.37 -30.08 -9.66
C THR A 557 44.83 -28.63 -9.49
N SER A 558 44.05 -27.77 -8.83
CA SER A 558 44.55 -26.46 -8.33
C SER A 558 43.89 -26.11 -6.99
N THR A 559 44.59 -26.42 -5.91
CA THR A 559 44.09 -26.50 -4.52
C THR A 559 43.83 -25.16 -3.79
N THR A 560 43.49 -24.06 -4.48
CA THR A 560 43.34 -22.76 -3.79
C THR A 560 42.15 -21.86 -4.18
N SER A 561 41.33 -22.15 -5.21
CA SER A 561 40.34 -21.15 -5.68
C SER A 561 38.86 -21.42 -5.35
N ALA A 562 38.41 -22.69 -5.25
CA ALA A 562 36.97 -22.95 -5.18
C ALA A 562 36.38 -23.11 -3.77
N ALA A 563 37.16 -23.66 -2.83
CA ALA A 563 36.86 -23.55 -1.41
C ALA A 563 36.93 -22.09 -0.93
N ALA A 564 37.75 -21.26 -1.59
CA ALA A 564 37.79 -19.82 -1.37
C ALA A 564 36.48 -19.16 -1.82
N ALA A 565 36.00 -19.41 -3.04
CA ALA A 565 34.74 -18.81 -3.54
C ALA A 565 33.49 -19.18 -2.70
N ALA A 566 33.34 -20.44 -2.25
CA ALA A 566 32.23 -20.83 -1.37
C ALA A 566 32.40 -20.33 0.07
N ALA A 567 33.64 -20.30 0.60
CA ALA A 567 33.94 -19.63 1.86
C ALA A 567 33.70 -18.12 1.76
N ASP A 568 33.89 -17.52 0.57
CA ASP A 568 33.64 -16.12 0.29
C ASP A 568 32.15 -15.81 0.34
N VAL A 569 31.27 -16.64 -0.24
CA VAL A 569 29.80 -16.43 -0.16
C VAL A 569 29.28 -16.51 1.27
N ALA A 570 29.67 -17.52 2.04
CA ALA A 570 29.26 -17.65 3.44
C ALA A 570 29.82 -16.52 4.32
N SER A 571 31.06 -16.10 4.06
CA SER A 571 31.68 -14.93 4.70
C SER A 571 30.95 -13.63 4.35
N LEU A 572 30.61 -13.41 3.08
CA LEU A 572 29.84 -12.25 2.61
C LEU A 572 28.45 -12.19 3.25
N LEU A 573 27.77 -13.34 3.37
CA LEU A 573 26.48 -13.42 4.05
C LEU A 573 26.61 -13.09 5.55
N ALA A 574 27.67 -13.55 6.20
CA ALA A 574 27.97 -13.21 7.59
C ALA A 574 28.27 -11.70 7.76
N VAL A 575 29.00 -11.09 6.82
CA VAL A 575 29.24 -9.64 6.78
C VAL A 575 27.94 -8.86 6.60
N HIS A 576 27.07 -9.28 5.68
CA HIS A 576 25.74 -8.67 5.48
C HIS A 576 24.89 -8.75 6.75
N SER A 577 24.84 -9.93 7.38
CA SER A 577 24.10 -10.15 8.62
C SER A 577 24.64 -9.29 9.76
N GLU A 578 25.97 -9.16 9.86
CA GLU A 578 26.62 -8.33 10.88
C GLU A 578 26.38 -6.83 10.66
N ILE A 579 26.39 -6.36 9.41
CA ILE A 579 26.01 -4.98 9.07
C ILE A 579 24.56 -4.70 9.48
N CYS A 580 23.65 -5.63 9.18
CA CYS A 580 22.24 -5.50 9.55
C CYS A 580 22.08 -5.40 11.06
N ARG A 581 22.80 -6.23 11.82
CA ARG A 581 22.74 -6.27 13.28
C ARG A 581 23.39 -5.05 13.96
N THR A 582 24.58 -4.65 13.51
CA THR A 582 25.39 -3.63 14.20
C THR A 582 25.15 -2.22 13.68
N ALA A 583 25.21 -2.02 12.36
CA ALA A 583 25.09 -0.70 11.75
C ALA A 583 23.63 -0.29 11.56
N LEU A 584 22.76 -1.24 11.19
CA LEU A 584 21.34 -0.96 10.92
C LEU A 584 20.41 -1.29 12.08
N GLN A 585 20.89 -2.00 13.12
CA GLN A 585 20.12 -2.40 14.30
C GLN A 585 18.83 -3.16 13.96
N LEU A 586 18.87 -3.98 12.90
CA LEU A 586 17.76 -4.81 12.46
C LEU A 586 17.82 -6.20 13.10
N VAL A 587 16.65 -6.78 13.35
CA VAL A 587 16.52 -8.14 13.87
C VAL A 587 16.77 -9.14 12.72
N PRO A 588 17.47 -10.26 12.94
CA PRO A 588 17.62 -11.32 11.93
C PRO A 588 16.27 -11.76 11.37
N GLY A 589 16.18 -11.96 10.05
CA GLY A 589 14.95 -12.32 9.36
C GLY A 589 14.02 -11.14 9.06
N SER A 590 14.34 -9.94 9.55
CA SER A 590 13.53 -8.76 9.25
C SER A 590 13.83 -8.18 7.87
N ALA A 591 12.77 -7.71 7.22
CA ALA A 591 12.85 -7.03 5.94
C ALA A 591 12.54 -5.53 6.11
N ALA A 592 13.31 -4.65 5.45
CA ALA A 592 13.14 -3.21 5.55
C ALA A 592 13.74 -2.48 4.34
N VAL A 593 13.19 -1.31 4.02
CA VAL A 593 13.79 -0.36 3.07
C VAL A 593 14.28 0.86 3.81
N ILE A 594 15.54 1.22 3.60
CA ILE A 594 16.17 2.38 4.21
C ILE A 594 16.53 3.39 3.12
N THR A 595 15.81 4.52 3.09
CA THR A 595 16.05 5.62 2.15
C THR A 595 16.50 6.84 2.94
N ASN A 596 17.70 7.36 2.65
CA ASN A 596 18.27 8.54 3.32
C ASN A 596 18.24 8.43 4.86
N GLY A 597 18.51 7.23 5.39
CA GLY A 597 18.49 6.92 6.82
C GLY A 597 17.10 6.62 7.39
N ARG A 598 16.00 6.91 6.69
CA ARG A 598 14.66 6.56 7.17
C ARG A 598 14.37 5.08 6.92
N VAL A 599 14.06 4.34 7.98
CA VAL A 599 13.72 2.91 7.93
C VAL A 599 12.22 2.73 7.73
N THR A 600 11.86 1.94 6.73
CA THR A 600 10.49 1.52 6.45
C THR A 600 10.42 0.00 6.60
N PRO A 601 9.99 -0.53 7.76
CA PRO A 601 9.94 -1.97 7.99
C PRO A 601 8.84 -2.64 7.15
N VAL A 602 9.16 -3.83 6.67
CA VAL A 602 8.22 -4.79 6.07
C VAL A 602 7.89 -5.79 7.17
N LEU A 603 6.59 -5.95 7.48
CA LEU A 603 6.11 -6.67 8.67
C LEU A 603 6.58 -8.13 8.69
N THR A 604 7.67 -8.38 9.40
CA THR A 604 8.23 -9.70 9.68
C THR A 604 8.12 -9.96 11.18
N ARG A 605 6.89 -9.93 11.72
CA ARG A 605 6.67 -10.52 13.04
C ARG A 605 6.41 -12.01 12.84
N PRO A 606 7.05 -12.91 13.60
CA PRO A 606 6.70 -14.33 13.59
C PRO A 606 5.20 -14.48 13.87
N GLY A 607 4.44 -15.00 12.92
CA GLY A 607 2.98 -15.18 13.02
C GLY A 607 2.10 -14.06 12.43
N ALA A 608 2.69 -12.96 11.93
CA ALA A 608 1.94 -12.00 11.12
C ALA A 608 1.91 -12.48 9.66
N GLN A 609 0.71 -12.52 9.06
CA GLN A 609 0.53 -12.94 7.67
C GLN A 609 1.00 -11.85 6.69
N PRO A 610 1.51 -12.23 5.51
CA PRO A 610 2.16 -11.32 4.57
C PRO A 610 1.22 -10.24 4.01
N SER A 611 1.57 -8.97 4.19
CA SER A 611 0.92 -7.87 3.45
C SER A 611 1.49 -7.80 2.04
N GLU A 612 0.64 -7.82 1.01
CA GLU A 612 1.04 -7.60 -0.39
C GLU A 612 1.86 -6.30 -0.50
N LEU A 613 3.09 -6.42 -1.00
CA LEU A 613 4.00 -5.30 -1.21
C LEU A 613 3.97 -4.92 -2.68
N VAL A 614 3.64 -3.67 -2.99
CA VAL A 614 3.74 -3.11 -4.35
C VAL A 614 4.89 -2.11 -4.37
N ALA A 615 5.52 -1.86 -5.52
CA ALA A 615 6.59 -0.85 -5.64
C ALA A 615 6.24 0.52 -5.02
N GLU A 616 4.98 0.94 -5.12
CA GLU A 616 4.45 2.18 -4.53
C GLU A 616 4.42 2.18 -2.98
N ASP A 617 4.58 1.02 -2.35
CA ASP A 617 4.67 0.86 -0.88
C ASP A 617 6.04 1.23 -0.32
N PHE A 618 6.95 1.68 -1.18
CA PHE A 618 8.30 2.07 -0.79
C PHE A 618 8.60 3.52 -1.17
N PRO A 619 9.36 4.26 -0.34
CA PRO A 619 9.88 5.56 -0.69
C PRO A 619 11.11 5.37 -1.58
N LEU A 620 10.92 4.68 -2.70
CA LEU A 620 11.91 4.47 -3.75
C LEU A 620 11.85 5.65 -4.72
#